data_AF-A0A9Q0YFV3-F1
#
_entry.id   AF-A0A9Q0YFV3-F1
#
_cell.length_a   1.000
_cell.length_b   1.000
_cell.length_c   1.000
_cell.angle_alpha   90.00
_cell.angle_beta   90.00
_cell.angle_gamma   90.00
#
_symmetry.space_group_name_H-M   'P 1'
#
loop_
_entity.id
_entity.type
_entity.pdbx_description
1 polymer ?
#
loop_
_entity_poly.entity_id
_entity_poly.type
_entity_poly.pdbx_seq_one_letter_code
_entity_poly.pdbx_strand_id
1 'polypeptide(L)'
;MSAYSQDFTETPGTSAELGRRQVRQVYLITYSQADHDKVPTRLSFAEKGVESFRHAHIEVRQWACSLEKHQKQGHHFHMAVKLEGLHRWLAVKNDLSAQYGLTCHFSSLHSSYYTAWKYVTNEDTENIQSEGHPNLVNPADGRQAQEGAFFKPQ
;
A
#
# COMPACT_ATOMS: atom_id res chain seq x y z
N MET A 1 -1.35 36.34 39.00
CA MET A 1 -1.57 35.07 39.73
C MET A 1 -2.44 34.20 38.83
N SER A 2 -1.81 33.32 38.05
CA SER A 2 -1.76 31.85 38.27
C SER A 2 -3.15 31.21 38.05
N ALA A 3 -3.36 30.22 37.18
CA ALA A 3 -2.44 29.23 36.61
C ALA A 3 -2.85 28.87 35.17
N TYR A 4 -1.84 28.77 34.32
CA TYR A 4 -1.83 28.09 33.03
C TYR A 4 -1.48 26.63 33.32
N SER A 5 -2.32 25.68 32.90
CA SER A 5 -1.98 24.26 32.61
C SER A 5 -3.27 23.45 32.48
N GLN A 6 -3.63 23.10 31.24
CA GLN A 6 -4.05 21.73 30.95
C GLN A 6 -3.36 21.31 29.65
N ASP A 7 -2.43 20.40 29.83
CA ASP A 7 -1.59 19.79 28.81
C ASP A 7 -2.46 19.11 27.74
N PHE A 8 -2.35 19.60 26.51
CA PHE A 8 -2.76 18.85 25.33
C PHE A 8 -1.80 17.67 25.18
N THR A 9 -2.22 16.52 25.69
CA THR A 9 -1.60 15.23 25.35
C THR A 9 -2.03 14.87 23.94
N GLU A 10 -1.25 15.29 22.94
CA GLU A 10 -1.33 14.73 21.60
C GLU A 10 -1.05 13.23 21.67
N THR A 11 -2.07 12.41 21.41
CA THR A 11 -1.92 10.98 21.17
C THR A 11 -1.87 10.77 19.64
N PRO A 12 -0.81 10.16 19.08
CA PRO A 12 -0.71 9.92 17.65
C PRO A 12 -1.44 8.62 17.28
N GLY A 13 -2.46 8.70 16.44
CA GLY A 13 -3.21 7.51 16.03
C GLY A 13 -4.52 7.77 15.31
N THR A 14 -4.60 8.75 14.42
CA THR A 14 -5.76 8.88 13.53
C THR A 14 -5.43 8.21 12.21
N SER A 15 -5.81 6.94 12.09
CA SER A 15 -5.97 6.28 10.79
C SER A 15 -6.90 7.14 9.95
N ALA A 16 -6.37 7.78 8.91
CA ALA A 16 -7.18 8.50 7.94
C ALA A 16 -7.97 7.47 7.11
N GLU A 17 -9.08 7.00 7.65
CA GLU A 17 -9.98 6.08 6.96
C GLU A 17 -10.45 6.74 5.66
N LEU A 18 -10.18 6.07 4.54
CA LEU A 18 -10.51 6.58 3.22
C LEU A 18 -12.03 6.71 3.05
N GLY A 19 -12.49 7.88 2.63
CA GLY A 19 -13.90 8.06 2.27
C GLY A 19 -14.31 7.11 1.14
N ARG A 20 -15.51 6.53 1.21
CA ARG A 20 -16.01 5.53 0.24
C ARG A 20 -16.03 6.01 -1.23
N ARG A 21 -16.04 7.33 -1.47
CA ARG A 21 -16.06 7.94 -2.80
C ARG A 21 -14.68 8.44 -3.26
N GLN A 22 -13.66 8.33 -2.42
CA GLN A 22 -12.36 8.93 -2.64
C GLN A 22 -11.56 8.12 -3.67
N VAL A 23 -11.11 8.80 -4.72
CA VAL A 23 -10.22 8.23 -5.73
C VAL A 23 -8.77 8.62 -5.43
N ARG A 24 -7.84 7.68 -5.63
CA ARG A 24 -6.40 7.94 -5.53
C ARG A 24 -5.67 7.12 -6.57
N GLN A 25 -4.44 7.55 -6.84
CA GLN A 25 -3.48 6.76 -7.62
C GLN A 25 -2.62 5.88 -6.72
N VAL A 26 -2.51 6.21 -5.43
CA VAL A 26 -1.66 5.51 -4.47
C VAL A 26 -2.50 5.06 -3.29
N TYR A 27 -2.33 3.81 -2.90
CA TYR A 27 -2.94 3.23 -1.70
C TYR A 27 -1.92 2.44 -0.91
N LEU A 28 -2.04 2.49 0.42
CA LEU A 28 -1.44 1.53 1.34
C LEU A 28 -2.53 0.53 1.76
N ILE A 29 -2.26 -0.74 1.56
CA ILE A 29 -3.16 -1.84 1.90
C ILE A 29 -2.53 -2.60 3.06
N THR A 30 -3.30 -2.82 4.13
CA THR A 30 -2.84 -3.58 5.30
C THR A 30 -3.77 -4.77 5.52
N TYR A 31 -3.20 -5.97 5.64
CA TYR A 31 -3.88 -7.14 6.17
C TYR A 31 -3.29 -7.48 7.54
N SER A 32 -3.96 -6.98 8.59
CA SER A 32 -3.58 -7.20 9.98
C SER A 32 -4.05 -8.56 10.49
N GLN A 33 -3.33 -9.10 11.47
CA GLN A 33 -3.63 -10.44 12.04
C GLN A 33 -3.76 -11.49 10.93
N ALA A 34 -2.76 -11.50 10.04
CA ALA A 34 -2.80 -12.26 8.82
C ALA A 34 -2.93 -13.77 9.09
N ASP A 35 -3.90 -14.38 8.41
CA ASP A 35 -4.07 -15.82 8.37
C ASP A 35 -3.10 -16.42 7.36
N HIS A 36 -2.05 -17.07 7.85
CA HIS A 36 -1.00 -17.66 7.00
C HIS A 36 -1.46 -18.90 6.24
N ASP A 37 -2.59 -19.52 6.61
CA ASP A 37 -3.17 -20.60 5.82
C ASP A 37 -3.80 -20.06 4.53
N LYS A 38 -4.33 -18.83 4.58
CA LYS A 38 -4.88 -18.13 3.39
C LYS A 38 -3.82 -17.37 2.59
N VAL A 39 -2.86 -16.78 3.28
CA VAL A 39 -1.82 -15.92 2.72
C VAL A 39 -0.47 -16.28 3.34
N PRO A 40 0.20 -17.32 2.81
CA PRO A 40 1.43 -17.82 3.43
C PRO A 40 2.62 -16.89 3.24
N THR A 41 2.63 -16.07 2.18
CA THR A 41 3.79 -15.28 1.75
C THR A 41 3.40 -13.87 1.31
N ARG A 42 4.39 -12.97 1.31
CA ARG A 42 4.26 -11.61 0.75
C ARG A 42 3.80 -11.64 -0.71
N LEU A 43 4.33 -12.59 -1.48
CA LEU A 43 3.99 -12.75 -2.89
C LEU A 43 2.53 -13.14 -3.06
N SER A 44 2.04 -14.11 -2.28
CA SER A 44 0.63 -14.50 -2.31
C SER A 44 -0.30 -13.34 -1.94
N PHE A 45 0.09 -12.49 -0.98
CA PHE A 45 -0.67 -11.29 -0.66
C PHE A 45 -0.68 -10.29 -1.83
N ALA A 46 0.48 -10.00 -2.40
CA ALA A 46 0.63 -9.07 -3.50
C ALA A 46 -0.16 -9.53 -4.74
N GLU A 47 -0.07 -10.81 -5.10
CA GLU A 47 -0.80 -11.40 -6.23
C GLU A 47 -2.31 -11.25 -6.06
N LYS A 48 -2.86 -11.58 -4.88
CA LYS A 48 -4.29 -11.38 -4.58
C LYS A 48 -4.70 -9.92 -4.67
N GLY A 49 -3.85 -9.02 -4.17
CA GLY A 49 -4.06 -7.57 -4.26
C GLY A 49 -4.12 -7.10 -5.72
N VAL A 50 -3.12 -7.43 -6.52
CA VAL A 50 -3.05 -7.09 -7.95
C VAL A 50 -4.21 -7.70 -8.73
N GLU A 51 -4.52 -8.97 -8.49
CA GLU A 51 -5.64 -9.66 -9.14
C GLU A 51 -6.98 -8.99 -8.81
N SER A 52 -7.19 -8.55 -7.57
CA SER A 52 -8.40 -7.81 -7.18
C SER A 52 -8.52 -6.45 -7.88
N PHE A 53 -7.40 -5.75 -8.14
CA PHE A 53 -7.40 -4.56 -8.98
C PHE A 53 -7.76 -4.90 -10.44
N ARG A 54 -7.21 -5.99 -10.97
CA ARG A 54 -7.51 -6.46 -12.32
C ARG A 54 -8.99 -6.81 -12.50
N HIS A 55 -9.61 -7.49 -11.53
CA HIS A 55 -11.06 -7.77 -11.54
C HIS A 55 -11.91 -6.49 -11.54
N ALA A 56 -11.41 -5.42 -10.91
CA ALA A 56 -12.03 -4.11 -10.94
C ALA A 56 -11.72 -3.30 -12.22
N HIS A 57 -11.04 -3.90 -13.20
CA HIS A 57 -10.55 -3.24 -14.42
C HIS A 57 -9.63 -2.04 -14.13
N ILE A 58 -8.76 -2.19 -13.13
CA ILE A 58 -7.79 -1.17 -12.71
C ILE A 58 -6.38 -1.70 -12.94
N GLU A 59 -5.59 -0.96 -13.70
CA GLU A 59 -4.19 -1.29 -13.97
C GLU A 59 -3.28 -0.84 -12.82
N VAL A 60 -2.48 -1.78 -12.29
CA VAL A 60 -1.46 -1.54 -11.27
C VAL A 60 -0.12 -1.32 -11.96
N ARG A 61 0.42 -0.10 -11.84
CA ARG A 61 1.71 0.27 -12.42
C ARG A 61 2.88 -0.30 -11.62
N GLN A 62 2.84 -0.13 -10.30
CA GLN A 62 3.92 -0.50 -9.38
C GLN A 62 3.32 -0.98 -8.06
N TRP A 63 3.99 -1.94 -7.43
CA TRP A 63 3.68 -2.30 -6.05
C TRP A 63 4.92 -2.76 -5.29
N ALA A 64 4.83 -2.67 -3.96
CA ALA A 64 5.77 -3.27 -3.01
C ALA A 64 4.98 -3.91 -1.88
N CYS A 65 5.48 -5.01 -1.33
CA CYS A 65 4.84 -5.75 -0.25
C CYS A 65 5.86 -6.18 0.79
N SER A 66 5.50 -6.01 2.06
CA SER A 66 6.27 -6.45 3.23
C SER A 66 5.42 -7.26 4.20
N LEU A 67 6.10 -7.93 5.11
CA LEU A 67 5.55 -8.66 6.25
C LEU A 67 6.15 -8.10 7.53
N GLU A 68 5.33 -7.42 8.31
CA GLU A 68 5.70 -6.96 9.65
C GLU A 68 5.33 -8.03 10.68
N LYS A 69 6.30 -8.39 11.54
CA LYS A 69 6.12 -9.37 12.61
C LYS A 69 5.99 -8.65 13.95
N HIS A 70 4.76 -8.35 14.37
CA HIS A 70 4.53 -7.80 15.70
C HIS A 70 4.46 -8.92 16.74
N GLN A 71 5.39 -8.91 17.71
CA GLN A 71 5.45 -9.91 18.79
C GLN A 71 4.14 -10.08 19.59
N LYS A 72 3.30 -9.04 19.65
CA LYS A 72 2.02 -9.06 20.40
C LYS A 72 0.78 -9.00 19.53
N GLN A 73 0.90 -8.55 18.28
CA GLN A 73 -0.24 -8.25 17.40
C GLN A 73 -0.24 -9.10 16.13
N GLY A 74 0.45 -10.24 16.15
CA GLY A 74 0.52 -11.17 15.02
C GLY A 74 1.29 -10.60 13.83
N HIS A 75 1.05 -11.19 12.66
CA HIS A 75 1.69 -10.80 11.42
C HIS A 75 0.81 -9.85 10.60
N HIS A 76 1.43 -8.85 9.98
CA HIS A 76 0.74 -7.85 9.18
C HIS A 76 1.39 -7.82 7.80
N PHE A 77 0.60 -8.02 6.75
CA PHE A 77 1.07 -7.71 5.41
C PHE A 77 0.77 -6.26 5.09
N HIS A 78 1.78 -5.53 4.62
CA HIS A 78 1.62 -4.18 4.09
C HIS A 78 1.96 -4.17 2.61
N MET A 79 1.13 -3.50 1.82
CA MET A 79 1.34 -3.37 0.38
C MET A 79 1.12 -1.92 -0.05
N ALA A 80 2.13 -1.32 -0.67
CA ALA A 80 2.01 -0.04 -1.34
C ALA A 80 1.70 -0.32 -2.81
N VAL A 81 0.70 0.36 -3.36
CA VAL A 81 0.31 0.22 -4.77
C VAL A 81 0.25 1.59 -5.43
N LYS A 82 0.70 1.66 -6.68
CA LYS A 82 0.50 2.77 -7.59
C LYS A 82 -0.28 2.30 -8.81
N LEU A 83 -1.34 3.01 -9.14
CA LEU A 83 -2.23 2.72 -10.26
C LEU A 83 -1.87 3.59 -11.47
N GLU A 84 -2.28 3.20 -12.68
CA GLU A 84 -2.11 4.04 -13.87
C GLU A 84 -3.04 5.28 -13.87
N GLY A 85 -4.12 5.25 -13.08
CA GLY A 85 -5.09 6.35 -12.97
C GLY A 85 -5.64 6.58 -11.56
N LEU A 86 -6.59 7.51 -11.45
CA LEU A 86 -7.33 7.75 -10.20
C LEU A 86 -8.52 6.78 -10.11
N HIS A 87 -8.44 5.80 -9.21
CA HIS A 87 -9.50 4.81 -9.03
C HIS A 87 -9.98 4.76 -7.59
N ARG A 88 -11.14 4.11 -7.37
CA ARG A 88 -11.69 3.88 -6.03
C ARG A 88 -11.22 2.51 -5.52
N TRP A 89 -10.90 2.47 -4.24
CA TRP A 89 -10.44 1.26 -3.54
C TRP A 89 -11.57 0.29 -3.15
N LEU A 90 -12.82 0.78 -3.02
CA LEU A 90 -13.90 0.00 -2.38
C LEU A 90 -14.24 -1.30 -3.14
N ALA A 91 -14.24 -1.27 -4.48
CA ALA A 91 -14.49 -2.47 -5.28
C ALA A 91 -13.42 -3.54 -5.03
N VAL A 92 -12.15 -3.11 -4.95
CA VAL A 92 -10.99 -3.98 -4.70
C VAL A 92 -11.04 -4.57 -3.30
N LYS A 93 -11.39 -3.77 -2.28
CA LYS A 93 -11.58 -4.29 -0.92
C LYS A 93 -12.69 -5.34 -0.85
N ASN A 94 -13.80 -5.09 -1.53
CA ASN A 94 -14.92 -6.04 -1.55
C ASN A 94 -14.51 -7.35 -2.26
N ASP A 95 -13.74 -7.26 -3.34
CA ASP A 95 -13.23 -8.44 -4.06
C ASP A 95 -12.26 -9.25 -3.19
N LEU A 96 -11.30 -8.60 -2.52
CA LEU A 96 -10.38 -9.26 -1.57
C LEU A 96 -11.13 -10.06 -0.49
N SER A 97 -12.24 -9.50 0.01
CA SER A 97 -13.09 -10.16 0.99
C SER A 97 -13.90 -11.30 0.39
N ALA A 98 -14.51 -11.09 -0.78
CA ALA A 98 -15.38 -12.09 -1.41
C ALA A 98 -14.61 -13.29 -1.98
N GLN A 99 -13.48 -13.07 -2.66
CA GLN A 99 -12.71 -14.10 -3.34
C GLN A 99 -11.78 -14.87 -2.40
N TYR A 100 -11.18 -14.16 -1.44
CA TYR A 100 -10.11 -14.73 -0.61
C TYR A 100 -10.41 -14.70 0.89
N GLY A 101 -11.54 -14.12 1.31
CA GLY A 101 -11.89 -14.01 2.73
C GLY A 101 -10.94 -13.09 3.51
N LEU A 102 -10.37 -12.07 2.86
CA LEU A 102 -9.41 -11.14 3.45
C LEU A 102 -10.08 -9.83 3.87
N THR A 103 -9.88 -9.43 5.12
CA THR A 103 -10.37 -8.15 5.64
C THR A 103 -9.22 -7.14 5.64
N CYS A 104 -9.03 -6.44 4.52
CA CYS A 104 -7.96 -5.47 4.36
C CYS A 104 -8.39 -4.03 4.70
N HIS A 105 -7.47 -3.27 5.27
CA HIS A 105 -7.57 -1.83 5.43
C HIS A 105 -6.88 -1.11 4.27
N PHE A 106 -7.52 -0.07 3.72
CA PHE A 106 -6.95 0.78 2.69
C PHE A 106 -6.76 2.17 3.29
N SER A 107 -5.56 2.72 3.16
CA SER A 107 -5.19 4.05 3.63
C SER A 107 -4.68 4.90 2.47
N SER A 108 -4.95 6.20 2.53
CA SER A 108 -4.32 7.22 1.68
C SER A 108 -3.42 8.17 2.45
N LEU A 109 -2.85 7.71 3.57
CA LEU A 109 -1.92 8.50 4.37
C LEU A 109 -0.76 9.07 3.53
N HIS A 110 -0.35 8.30 2.52
CA HIS A 110 0.73 8.67 1.61
C HIS A 110 0.18 9.25 0.31
N SER A 111 0.55 10.50 0.02
CA SER A 111 0.18 11.19 -1.23
C SER A 111 1.06 10.81 -2.42
N SER A 112 2.25 10.26 -2.17
CA SER A 112 3.18 9.80 -3.20
C SER A 112 3.55 8.35 -3.00
N TYR A 113 3.79 7.65 -4.12
CA TYR A 113 4.19 6.25 -4.08
C TYR A 113 5.52 6.05 -3.37
N TYR A 114 6.49 6.97 -3.52
CA TYR A 114 7.76 6.90 -2.79
C TYR A 114 7.56 6.83 -1.26
N THR A 115 6.66 7.65 -0.71
CA THR A 115 6.43 7.63 0.75
C THR A 115 5.71 6.37 1.22
N ALA A 116 4.78 5.84 0.41
CA ALA A 116 4.11 4.57 0.70
C ALA A 116 5.10 3.39 0.59
N TRP A 117 5.90 3.36 -0.47
CA TRP A 117 6.95 2.38 -0.69
C TRP A 117 7.94 2.38 0.46
N LYS A 118 8.48 3.56 0.80
CA LYS A 118 9.44 3.71 1.90
C LYS A 118 8.86 3.18 3.21
N TYR A 119 7.59 3.48 3.50
CA TYR A 119 6.90 2.95 4.68
C TYR A 119 6.87 1.42 4.68
N VAL A 120 6.47 0.79 3.57
CA VAL A 120 6.38 -0.66 3.43
C VAL A 120 7.76 -1.33 3.53
N THR A 121 8.80 -0.75 2.94
CA THR A 121 10.12 -1.38 2.83
C THR A 121 11.09 -1.03 3.96
N ASN A 122 10.71 -0.15 4.90
CA ASN A 122 11.65 0.39 5.89
C ASN A 122 12.17 -0.69 6.87
N GLU A 123 11.28 -1.59 7.30
CA GLU A 123 11.60 -2.54 8.39
C GLU A 123 11.80 -3.97 7.91
N ASP A 124 11.27 -4.30 6.74
CA ASP A 124 11.33 -5.65 6.19
C ASP A 124 12.40 -5.75 5.10
N THR A 125 13.56 -6.33 5.45
CA THR A 125 14.66 -6.55 4.50
C THR A 125 14.35 -7.58 3.43
N GLU A 126 13.29 -8.37 3.60
CA GLU A 126 12.79 -9.36 2.64
C GLU A 126 11.54 -8.87 1.90
N ASN A 127 11.30 -7.55 1.88
CA ASN A 127 10.23 -6.99 1.07
C ASN A 127 10.38 -7.40 -0.40
N ILE A 128 9.25 -7.54 -1.08
CA ILE A 128 9.20 -7.86 -2.51
C ILE A 128 8.49 -6.73 -3.26
N GLN A 129 8.79 -6.60 -4.55
CA GLN A 129 8.31 -5.49 -5.38
C GLN A 129 7.97 -6.01 -6.77
N SER A 130 7.14 -5.26 -7.50
CA SER A 130 6.75 -5.60 -8.87
C SER A 130 7.94 -5.72 -9.82
N GLU A 131 7.81 -6.52 -10.87
CA GLU A 131 8.81 -6.56 -11.95
C GLU A 131 8.97 -5.16 -12.58
N GLY A 132 10.20 -4.80 -12.96
CA GLY A 132 10.50 -3.48 -13.54
C GLY A 132 10.32 -2.31 -12.57
N HIS A 133 10.21 -2.55 -11.27
CA HIS A 133 10.07 -1.49 -10.27
C HIS A 133 11.30 -0.56 -10.29
N PRO A 134 11.12 0.77 -10.29
CA PRO A 134 12.23 1.71 -10.29
C PRO A 134 13.08 1.55 -9.03
N ASN A 135 14.39 1.79 -9.15
CA ASN A 135 15.22 1.88 -7.96
C ASN A 135 14.89 3.19 -7.22
N LEU A 136 14.16 3.07 -6.10
CA LEU A 136 13.76 4.21 -5.27
C LEU A 136 14.71 4.45 -4.09
N VAL A 137 15.73 3.59 -3.90
CA VAL A 137 16.78 3.78 -2.88
C VAL A 137 17.67 4.96 -3.25
N ASN A 138 17.92 5.16 -4.54
CA ASN A 138 18.67 6.29 -5.08
C ASN A 138 17.77 7.18 -5.94
N PRO A 139 17.45 8.42 -5.51
CA PRO A 139 16.57 9.33 -6.25
C PRO A 139 17.04 9.67 -7.68
N ALA A 140 18.32 9.49 -7.99
CA ALA A 140 18.86 9.69 -9.34
C ALA A 140 18.30 8.67 -10.35
N ASP A 141 18.03 7.44 -9.92
CA ASP A 141 17.50 6.37 -10.77
C ASP A 141 15.97 6.48 -10.94
N GLY A 142 15.28 7.10 -9.96
CA GLY A 142 13.83 7.32 -9.99
C GLY A 142 13.35 8.33 -11.05
N ARG A 143 14.22 9.21 -11.56
CA ARG A 143 13.88 10.16 -12.63
C ARG A 143 13.81 9.50 -14.01
N GLN A 144 14.64 8.51 -14.29
CA GLN A 144 14.62 7.81 -15.59
C GLN A 144 13.36 6.96 -15.78
N ALA A 145 12.75 6.46 -14.69
CA ALA A 145 11.52 5.66 -14.75
C ALA A 145 10.22 6.48 -14.92
N GLN A 146 10.29 7.82 -14.79
CA GLN A 146 9.15 8.70 -15.06
C GLN A 146 9.04 9.11 -16.54
N GLU A 147 10.13 9.03 -17.31
CA GLU A 147 10.21 9.57 -18.68
C GLU A 147 10.31 8.51 -19.80
N GLY A 148 10.41 7.22 -19.46
CA GLY A 148 10.67 6.13 -20.41
C GLY A 148 9.50 5.63 -21.28
N ALA A 149 8.38 6.33 -21.36
CA ALA A 149 7.23 5.93 -22.21
C ALA A 149 6.94 6.97 -23.30
N PHE A 150 7.95 7.31 -24.11
CA PHE A 150 7.72 7.96 -25.40
C PHE A 150 7.96 6.94 -26.52
N PHE A 151 6.90 6.22 -26.86
CA PHE A 151 6.84 5.41 -28.07
C PHE A 151 7.01 6.36 -29.27
N LYS A 152 8.08 6.22 -30.05
CA LYS A 152 8.16 6.85 -31.37
C LYS A 152 7.46 5.90 -32.36
N PRO A 153 6.37 6.31 -33.02
CA PRO A 153 5.87 5.56 -34.15
C PRO A 153 6.86 5.67 -35.32
N GLN A 154 7.02 4.56 -36.04
CA GLN A 154 7.65 4.51 -37.36
C GLN A 154 6.75 5.16 -38.40
#